data_AF-A0A926E7L4-F1
#
_entry.id   AF-A0A926E7L4-F1
#
_cell.length_a   1.000
_cell.length_b   1.000
_cell.length_c   1.000
_cell.angle_alpha   90.00
_cell.angle_beta   90.00
_cell.angle_gamma   90.00
#
_symmetry.space_group_name_H-M   'P 1'
#
loop_
_entity.id
_entity.type
_entity.pdbx_description
1 polymer ?
#
loop_
_entity_poly.entity_id
_entity_poly.type
_entity_poly.pdbx_seq_one_letter_code
_entity_poly.pdbx_strand_id
1 'polypeptide(L)' 'MKEKILEDLAEWGHCFISDLHYASSSARIAELLRKFPFNHYSLEECSYCFSYIFDRPFAFKQWNEINSVIQSLPLKE' A
#
# COMPACT_ATOMS: atom_id res chain seq x y z
N MET A 1 -7.49 1.85 -15.10
CA MET A 1 -6.46 0.80 -14.91
C MET A 1 -6.20 0.75 -13.42
N LYS A 2 -6.54 -0.34 -12.72
CA LYS A 2 -6.43 -0.44 -11.25
C LYS A 2 -5.01 -0.81 -10.77
N GLU A 3 -4.12 -1.15 -11.71
CA GLU A 3 -2.76 -1.61 -11.44
C GLU A 3 -1.73 -0.47 -11.39
N LYS A 4 -2.08 0.73 -11.88
CA LYS A 4 -1.16 1.87 -11.96
C LYS A 4 -0.59 2.27 -10.60
N ILE A 5 -1.42 2.20 -9.54
CA ILE A 5 -0.98 2.46 -8.17
C ILE A 5 0.07 1.45 -7.69
N LEU A 6 -0.02 0.18 -8.09
CA LEU A 6 0.96 -0.86 -7.72
C LEU A 6 2.27 -0.65 -8.49
N GLU A 7 2.18 -0.28 -9.77
CA GLU A 7 3.34 0.07 -10.59
C GLU A 7 4.09 1.28 -10.02
N ASP A 8 3.38 2.38 -9.71
CA ASP A 8 3.96 3.56 -9.07
C ASP A 8 4.57 3.24 -7.70
N LEU A 9 3.89 2.42 -6.89
CA LEU A 9 4.39 2.02 -5.58
C LEU A 9 5.66 1.14 -5.70
N ALA A 10 5.66 0.21 -6.66
CA ALA A 10 6.81 -0.65 -6.96
C ALA A 10 8.01 0.18 -7.45
N GLU A 11 7.77 1.16 -8.32
CA GLU A 11 8.77 2.10 -8.80
C GLU A 11 9.35 2.95 -7.66
N TRP A 12 8.49 3.54 -6.81
CA TRP A 12 8.90 4.25 -5.59
C TRP A 12 9.72 3.37 -4.64
N GLY A 13 9.33 2.10 -4.52
CA GLY A 13 10.01 1.12 -3.68
C GLY A 13 11.29 0.56 -4.28
N HIS A 14 11.62 0.91 -5.53
CA HIS A 14 12.65 0.26 -6.33
C HIS A 14 12.58 -1.28 -6.24
N CYS A 15 11.38 -1.81 -6.46
CA CYS A 15 11.07 -3.24 -6.34
C CYS A 15 10.06 -3.67 -7.41
N PHE A 16 9.83 -4.96 -7.56
CA PHE A 16 8.78 -5.47 -8.44
C PHE A 16 7.42 -5.46 -7.74
N ILE A 17 6.33 -5.43 -8.49
CA ILE A 17 4.98 -5.52 -7.92
C ILE A 17 4.83 -6.78 -7.06
N SER A 18 5.36 -7.91 -7.53
CA SER A 18 5.35 -9.18 -6.78
C SER A 18 6.10 -9.10 -5.44
N ASP A 19 7.14 -8.27 -5.33
CA ASP A 19 7.85 -8.05 -4.07
C ASP A 19 6.96 -7.31 -3.07
N LEU A 20 6.07 -6.41 -3.52
CA LEU A 20 5.14 -5.69 -2.63
C LEU A 20 4.24 -6.66 -1.86
N HIS A 21 3.76 -7.70 -2.53
CA HIS A 21 2.94 -8.76 -1.93
C HIS A 21 3.71 -9.54 -0.85
N TYR A 22 4.94 -9.95 -1.18
CA TYR A 22 5.76 -10.74 -0.27
C TYR A 22 6.33 -9.93 0.90
N ALA A 23 6.56 -8.64 0.68
CA ALA A 23 7.18 -7.74 1.64
C ALA A 23 6.17 -7.03 2.56
N SER A 24 4.90 -7.44 2.59
CA SER A 24 3.85 -6.88 3.43
C SER A 24 4.15 -6.87 4.93
N SER A 25 5.00 -7.78 5.39
CA SER A 25 5.50 -7.85 6.78
C SER A 25 6.84 -7.12 6.99
N SER A 26 7.40 -6.51 5.96
CA SER A 26 8.66 -5.79 6.03
C SER A 26 8.45 -4.36 6.50
N ALA A 27 9.33 -3.89 7.40
CA ALA A 27 9.37 -2.48 7.81
C ALA A 27 9.56 -1.51 6.62
N ARG A 28 10.20 -1.99 5.55
CA ARG A 28 10.43 -1.22 4.32
C ARG A 28 9.11 -0.89 3.60
N ILE A 29 8.19 -1.84 3.49
CA ILE A 29 6.86 -1.58 2.91
C ILE A 29 6.03 -0.67 3.81
N ALA A 30 6.11 -0.83 5.13
CA ALA A 30 5.43 0.08 6.05
C ALA A 30 5.89 1.54 5.87
N GLU A 31 7.20 1.76 5.72
CA GLU A 31 7.75 3.10 5.46
C GLU A 31 7.33 3.62 4.06
N LEU A 32 7.37 2.75 3.04
CA LEU A 32 6.95 3.09 1.68
C LEU A 32 5.50 3.56 1.65
N LEU A 33 4.59 2.77 2.23
CA LEU A 33 3.16 3.09 2.33
C LEU A 33 2.95 4.42 3.10
N ARG A 34 3.74 4.70 4.15
CA ARG A 34 3.65 5.98 4.87
C ARG A 34 3.99 7.19 4.02
N LYS A 35 4.97 7.08 3.13
CA LYS A 35 5.47 8.19 2.31
C LYS A 35 4.72 8.32 0.98
N PHE A 36 4.01 7.29 0.55
CA PHE A 36 3.35 7.26 -0.74
C PHE A 36 2.13 8.20 -0.78
N PRO A 37 1.98 9.03 -1.83
CA PRO A 37 0.88 10.00 -1.94
C PRO A 37 -0.42 9.34 -2.40
N PHE A 38 -1.03 8.54 -1.53
CA PHE A 38 -2.31 7.86 -1.80
C PHE A 38 -3.45 8.81 -2.20
N ASN A 39 -3.38 10.07 -1.79
CA ASN A 39 -4.37 11.10 -2.10
C ASN A 39 -4.48 11.46 -3.60
N HIS A 40 -3.53 11.00 -4.43
CA HIS A 40 -3.58 11.15 -5.89
C HIS A 40 -4.38 10.03 -6.60
N TYR A 41 -4.76 8.98 -5.87
CA TYR A 41 -5.47 7.82 -6.38
C TYR A 41 -6.88 7.74 -5.80
N SER A 42 -7.73 6.92 -6.39
CA SER A 42 -9.07 6.68 -5.85
C SER A 42 -9.03 5.71 -4.67
N LEU A 43 -10.02 5.77 -3.78
CA LEU A 43 -10.19 4.79 -2.69
C LEU A 43 -10.28 3.35 -3.20
N GLU A 44 -10.90 3.14 -4.37
CA GLU A 44 -10.96 1.83 -5.03
C GLU A 44 -9.57 1.31 -5.42
N GLU A 45 -8.70 2.18 -5.95
CA GLU A 45 -7.33 1.83 -6.32
C GLU A 45 -6.50 1.52 -5.08
N CYS A 46 -6.64 2.34 -4.03
CA CYS A 46 -6.01 2.07 -2.74
C CYS A 46 -6.49 0.74 -2.15
N SER A 47 -7.79 0.47 -2.19
CA SER A 47 -8.37 -0.79 -1.70
C SER A 47 -7.81 -2.00 -2.44
N TYR A 48 -7.69 -1.91 -3.76
CA TYR A 48 -7.06 -2.94 -4.57
C TYR A 48 -5.57 -3.12 -4.23
N CYS A 49 -4.82 -2.02 -4.12
CA CYS A 49 -3.40 -2.01 -3.79
C CYS A 49 -3.11 -2.70 -2.43
N PHE A 50 -3.82 -2.28 -1.38
CA PHE A 50 -3.69 -2.90 -0.07
C PHE A 50 -4.16 -4.36 -0.09
N SER A 51 -5.22 -4.68 -0.84
CA SER A 51 -5.67 -6.07 -0.93
C SER A 51 -4.62 -6.97 -1.55
N TYR A 52 -3.94 -6.46 -2.58
CA TYR A 52 -2.84 -7.14 -3.22
C TYR A 52 -1.64 -7.28 -2.29
N ILE A 53 -1.25 -6.23 -1.57
CA ILE A 53 -0.07 -6.26 -0.68
C ILE A 53 -0.29 -7.21 0.49
N PHE A 54 -1.41 -7.11 1.18
CA PHE A 54 -1.66 -7.84 2.42
C PHE A 54 -2.31 -9.21 2.20
N ASP A 55 -2.55 -9.61 0.95
CA ASP A 55 -3.29 -10.81 0.56
C ASP A 55 -4.63 -10.96 1.31
N ARG A 56 -5.34 -9.85 1.48
CA ARG A 56 -6.62 -9.79 2.22
C ARG A 56 -7.58 -8.83 1.55
N PRO A 57 -8.91 -9.07 1.61
CA PRO A 57 -9.86 -8.11 1.05
C PRO A 57 -9.90 -6.83 1.88
N PHE A 58 -9.44 -5.72 1.29
CA PHE A 58 -9.63 -4.36 1.80
C PHE A 58 -10.70 -3.64 0.98
N ALA A 59 -11.59 -2.94 1.67
CA ALA A 59 -12.61 -2.10 1.06
C ALA A 59 -12.71 -0.80 1.86
N PHE A 60 -11.81 0.14 1.55
CA PHE A 60 -11.78 1.43 2.21
C PHE A 60 -12.95 2.28 1.74
N LYS A 61 -13.77 2.73 2.68
CA LYS A 61 -14.84 3.70 2.41
C LYS A 61 -14.40 5.13 2.71
N GLN A 62 -13.35 5.27 3.51
CA GLN A 62 -12.85 6.57 3.96
C GLN A 62 -11.32 6.57 4.01
N TRP A 63 -10.72 7.72 3.69
CA TRP A 63 -9.27 7.94 3.77
C TRP A 63 -8.69 7.71 5.16
N ASN A 64 -9.49 7.93 6.20
CA ASN A 64 -9.07 7.71 7.58
C ASN A 64 -8.75 6.23 7.90
N GLU A 65 -9.40 5.30 7.20
CA GLU A 65 -9.13 3.87 7.34
C GLU A 65 -7.76 3.51 6.77
N ILE A 66 -7.40 4.08 5.62
CA ILE A 66 -6.08 3.88 5.00
C ILE A 66 -4.99 4.37 5.96
N ASN A 67 -5.13 5.59 6.50
CA ASN A 67 -4.19 6.11 7.49
C ASN A 67 -4.11 5.24 8.75
N SER A 68 -5.23 4.71 9.23
CA SER A 68 -5.24 3.80 10.39
C SER A 68 -4.47 2.51 10.11
N VAL A 69 -4.63 1.93 8.93
CA VAL A 69 -3.87 0.72 8.53
C VAL A 69 -2.38 1.04 8.47
N ILE A 70 -2.00 2.13 7.78
CA ILE A 70 -0.60 2.56 7.66
C ILE A 70 0.02 2.83 9.04
N GLN A 71 -0.72 3.46 9.96
CA GLN A 71 -0.29 3.72 11.34
C GLN A 71 -0.15 2.44 12.18
N SER A 72 -0.95 1.42 11.88
CA SER A 72 -0.90 0.12 12.56
C SER A 72 0.25 -0.77 12.10
N LEU A 73 0.94 -0.43 11.01
CA LEU A 73 2.07 -1.21 10.52
C LEU A 73 3.30 -1.01 11.43
N PRO A 74 4.02 -2.09 11.77
CA PRO A 74 5.21 -2.00 12.59
C PRO A 74 6.33 -1.27 11.84
N LEU A 75 6.68 -0.08 12.32
CA LEU A 75 7.88 0.63 11.91
C LEU A 75 9.00 0.14 12.81
N LYS A 76 9.93 -0.64 12.24
CA LYS A 76 11.13 -1.01 12.98
C LYS A 76 12.14 0.11 12.74
N GLU A 77 12.40 0.87 13.80
CA GLU A 77 13.49 1.86 13.90
C GLU A 77 14.86 1.22 13.60
#